data_AF-A0A061NMQ5-F1
#
_entry.id   AF-A0A061NMQ5-F1
#
_cell.length_a   1.000
_cell.length_b   1.000
_cell.length_c   1.000
_cell.angle_alpha   90.00
_cell.angle_beta   90.00
_cell.angle_gamma   90.00
#
_symmetry.space_group_name_H-M   'P 1'
#
loop_
_entity.id
_entity.type
_entity.pdbx_description
1 polymer ?
#
loop_
_entity_poly.entity_id
_entity_poly.type
_entity_poly.pdbx_seq_one_letter_code
_entity_poly.pdbx_strand_id
1 'polypeptide(L)'
;MAPSGVDYLDGNLYFTALAGLGVNEYNIETGEITQIVSGFDRVRDVMITDDSMYLLTHNTDGRASGHDNDDRLVQLNLDDVLAGNFQNEDADLKNDEDVESGAEHEEELHDEDSEEDADEDSEEDEEDAE
;
A
#
# COMPACT_ATOMS: atom_id res chain seq x y z
N MET A 1 6.30 -1.95 6.05
CA MET A 1 5.98 -3.00 5.07
C MET A 1 6.25 -4.34 5.71
N ALA A 2 5.34 -5.30 5.58
CA ALA A 2 5.55 -6.68 6.01
C ALA A 2 5.53 -7.55 4.74
N PRO A 3 6.66 -8.17 4.35
CA PRO A 3 6.63 -9.20 3.32
C PRO A 3 5.85 -10.40 3.84
N SER A 4 4.98 -10.96 3.01
CA SER A 4 4.10 -12.06 3.45
C SER A 4 4.45 -13.39 2.80
N GLY A 5 4.89 -13.39 1.53
CA GLY A 5 5.42 -14.56 0.84
C GLY A 5 6.73 -14.27 0.13
N VAL A 6 7.57 -15.30 0.01
CA VAL A 6 8.83 -15.26 -0.75
C VAL A 6 9.15 -16.64 -1.30
N ASP A 7 9.62 -16.68 -2.54
CA ASP A 7 10.22 -17.88 -3.13
C ASP A 7 11.53 -17.53 -3.86
N TYR A 8 12.33 -18.55 -4.17
CA TYR A 8 13.64 -18.42 -4.80
C TYR A 8 13.70 -19.19 -6.11
N LEU A 9 14.15 -18.52 -7.17
CA LEU A 9 14.46 -19.15 -8.45
C LEU A 9 15.66 -18.44 -9.09
N ASP A 10 16.62 -19.23 -9.57
CA ASP A 10 17.74 -18.79 -10.42
C ASP A 10 18.53 -17.56 -9.93
N GLY A 11 18.74 -17.43 -8.62
CA GLY A 11 19.51 -16.33 -8.04
C GLY A 11 18.69 -15.09 -7.69
N ASN A 12 17.38 -15.12 -7.90
CA ASN A 12 16.47 -14.05 -7.56
C ASN A 12 15.49 -14.48 -6.45
N LEU A 13 15.07 -13.51 -5.63
CA LEU A 13 13.96 -13.67 -4.69
C LEU A 13 12.70 -13.05 -5.29
N TYR A 14 11.61 -13.81 -5.29
CA TYR A 14 10.30 -13.34 -5.71
C TYR A 14 9.45 -13.19 -4.47
N PHE A 15 9.02 -11.98 -4.14
CA PHE A 15 8.37 -11.71 -2.86
C PHE A 15 7.17 -10.76 -3.01
N THR A 16 6.21 -10.94 -2.12
CA THR A 16 5.03 -10.08 -2.01
C THR A 16 5.16 -9.18 -0.80
N ALA A 17 4.55 -8.00 -0.86
CA ALA A 17 4.35 -7.15 0.31
C ALA A 17 2.85 -6.96 0.50
N LEU A 18 2.36 -6.95 1.75
CA LEU A 18 0.90 -6.85 2.01
C LEU A 18 0.26 -5.53 1.52
N ALA A 19 1.06 -4.48 1.38
CA ALA A 19 0.66 -3.21 0.74
C ALA A 19 1.20 -3.10 -0.70
N GLY A 20 1.93 -4.11 -1.16
CA GLY A 20 2.50 -4.20 -2.50
C GLY A 20 1.48 -4.84 -3.43
N LEU A 21 1.12 -4.08 -4.47
CA LEU A 21 0.13 -4.42 -5.49
C LEU A 21 0.65 -5.51 -6.47
N GLY A 22 1.13 -6.65 -5.96
CA GLY A 22 1.66 -7.76 -6.75
C GLY A 22 2.96 -8.38 -6.23
N VAL A 23 3.84 -8.78 -7.17
CA VAL A 23 5.10 -9.52 -6.90
C VAL A 23 6.30 -8.70 -7.35
N ASN A 24 7.32 -8.68 -6.51
CA ASN A 24 8.60 -8.05 -6.77
C ASN A 24 9.68 -9.12 -6.94
N GLU A 25 10.55 -8.93 -7.91
CA GLU A 25 11.80 -9.65 -8.08
C GLU A 25 12.92 -8.85 -7.41
N TYR A 26 13.75 -9.53 -6.62
CA TYR A 26 14.99 -9.00 -6.07
C TYR A 26 16.17 -9.80 -6.60
N ASN A 27 17.05 -9.13 -7.34
CA ASN A 27 18.29 -9.70 -7.81
C ASN A 27 19.32 -9.70 -6.68
N ILE A 28 19.75 -10.87 -6.24
CA ILE A 28 20.66 -11.01 -5.09
C ILE A 28 22.07 -10.49 -5.41
N GLU A 29 22.50 -10.55 -6.67
CA GLU A 29 23.83 -10.12 -7.10
C GLU A 29 23.94 -8.60 -7.19
N THR A 30 22.93 -7.93 -7.78
CA THR A 30 22.93 -6.48 -8.00
C THR A 30 22.27 -5.71 -6.86
N GLY A 31 21.38 -6.36 -6.10
CA GLY A 31 20.56 -5.73 -5.07
C GLY A 31 19.38 -4.93 -5.62
N GLU A 32 19.05 -5.09 -6.90
CA GLU A 32 17.95 -4.36 -7.56
C GLU A 32 16.60 -5.02 -7.29
N ILE A 33 15.55 -4.21 -7.16
CA ILE A 33 14.16 -4.64 -6.99
C ILE A 33 13.34 -4.16 -8.19
N THR A 34 12.61 -5.07 -8.84
CA THR A 34 11.72 -4.78 -9.96
C THR A 34 10.34 -5.38 -9.70
N GLN A 35 9.27 -4.62 -9.95
CA GLN A 35 7.92 -5.18 -9.91
C GLN A 35 7.65 -5.94 -11.22
N ILE A 36 7.41 -7.25 -11.13
CA ILE A 36 7.22 -8.15 -12.28
C ILE A 36 5.77 -8.59 -12.46
N VAL A 37 4.96 -8.47 -11.41
CA VAL A 37 3.51 -8.70 -11.44
C VAL A 37 2.84 -7.50 -10.79
N SER A 38 1.83 -6.95 -11.46
CA SER A 38 1.02 -5.82 -11.01
C SER A 38 -0.47 -6.10 -11.25
N GLY A 39 -1.33 -5.17 -10.84
CA GLY A 39 -2.78 -5.24 -11.08
C GLY A 39 -3.55 -6.07 -10.05
N PHE A 40 -2.87 -6.63 -9.04
CA PHE A 40 -3.52 -7.22 -7.87
C PHE A 40 -3.51 -6.22 -6.71
N ASP A 41 -4.52 -6.27 -5.84
CA ASP A 41 -4.49 -5.50 -4.60
C ASP A 41 -3.56 -6.15 -3.60
N ARG A 42 -4.06 -7.10 -2.81
CA ARG A 42 -3.28 -7.73 -1.76
C ARG A 42 -2.89 -9.13 -2.15
N VAL A 43 -1.59 -9.32 -2.33
CA VAL A 43 -1.00 -10.65 -2.52
C VAL A 43 -0.32 -11.09 -1.23
N ARG A 44 -0.81 -12.18 -0.65
CA ARG A 44 -0.33 -12.74 0.60
C ARG A 44 0.84 -13.69 0.40
N ASP A 45 0.81 -14.52 -0.63
CA ASP A 45 1.86 -15.52 -0.82
C ASP A 45 2.21 -15.68 -2.29
N VAL A 46 3.44 -16.15 -2.53
CA VAL A 46 3.95 -16.48 -3.86
C VAL A 46 4.71 -17.81 -3.78
N MET A 47 4.45 -18.70 -4.73
CA MET A 47 5.16 -19.96 -4.89
C MET A 47 5.46 -20.18 -6.37
N ILE A 48 6.68 -20.59 -6.68
CA ILE A 48 7.13 -20.91 -8.03
C ILE A 48 7.43 -22.40 -8.07
N THR A 49 6.78 -23.11 -8.98
CA THR A 49 7.04 -24.53 -9.19
C THR A 49 6.71 -24.92 -10.61
N ASP A 50 7.55 -25.80 -11.17
CA ASP A 50 7.53 -26.17 -12.59
C ASP A 50 7.54 -24.90 -13.47
N ASP A 51 6.59 -24.77 -14.39
CA ASP A 51 6.48 -23.64 -15.32
C ASP A 51 5.43 -22.60 -14.85
N SER A 52 5.18 -22.51 -13.53
CA SER A 52 4.09 -21.70 -12.98
C SER A 52 4.49 -20.89 -11.74
N MET A 53 3.95 -19.68 -11.66
CA MET A 53 3.94 -18.86 -10.46
C MET A 53 2.51 -18.81 -9.89
N TYR A 54 2.37 -19.22 -8.65
CA TYR A 54 1.10 -19.23 -7.92
C TYR A 54 1.06 -18.09 -6.91
N LEU A 55 -0.06 -17.34 -6.91
CA LEU A 55 -0.30 -16.23 -6.00
C LEU A 55 -1.54 -16.51 -5.16
N LEU A 56 -1.47 -16.22 -3.87
CA LEU A 56 -2.64 -16.24 -2.99
C LEU A 56 -3.06 -14.79 -2.69
N THR A 57 -4.24 -14.37 -3.14
CA THR A 57 -4.78 -13.03 -2.79
C THR A 57 -5.35 -13.03 -1.37
N HIS A 58 -5.43 -11.84 -0.76
CA HIS A 58 -6.01 -11.68 0.57
C HIS A 58 -6.68 -10.31 0.73
N ASN A 59 -7.75 -10.10 -0.03
CA ASN A 59 -8.49 -8.86 -0.15
C ASN A 59 -9.68 -8.79 0.83
N THR A 60 -10.20 -9.93 1.31
CA THR A 60 -11.39 -9.94 2.20
C THR A 60 -11.09 -9.65 3.67
N ASP A 61 -9.89 -9.15 4.02
CA ASP A 61 -9.51 -8.88 5.42
C ASP A 61 -9.98 -7.50 5.94
N GLY A 62 -10.75 -6.76 5.12
CA GLY A 62 -11.33 -5.47 5.46
C GLY A 62 -10.42 -4.26 5.20
N ARG A 63 -9.30 -4.42 4.49
CA ARG A 63 -8.39 -3.30 4.12
C ARG A 63 -8.20 -3.11 2.60
N ALA A 64 -8.95 -3.84 1.78
CA ALA A 64 -8.99 -3.68 0.32
C ALA A 64 -10.45 -3.63 -0.15
N SER A 65 -10.68 -3.12 -1.36
CA SER A 65 -11.94 -3.25 -2.08
C SER A 65 -12.10 -4.70 -2.53
N GLY A 66 -12.51 -5.59 -1.61
CA GLY A 66 -12.74 -6.99 -1.96
C GLY A 66 -13.75 -7.10 -3.11
N HIS A 67 -13.41 -7.88 -4.13
CA HIS A 67 -14.27 -8.10 -5.28
C HIS A 67 -15.10 -9.37 -5.14
N ASP A 68 -16.16 -9.49 -5.94
CA ASP A 68 -16.87 -10.75 -6.10
C ASP A 68 -15.87 -11.83 -6.57
N ASN A 69 -15.78 -12.92 -5.79
CA ASN A 69 -14.85 -14.05 -5.93
C ASN A 69 -13.47 -13.92 -5.29
N ASP A 70 -13.17 -12.87 -4.50
CA ASP A 70 -12.02 -12.90 -3.58
C ASP A 70 -12.30 -13.75 -2.33
N ASP A 71 -11.32 -14.35 -1.67
CA ASP A 71 -9.89 -14.47 -2.02
C ASP A 71 -9.62 -15.58 -3.06
N ARG A 72 -8.52 -15.47 -3.82
CA ARG A 72 -8.22 -16.33 -4.98
C ARG A 72 -6.83 -16.95 -4.92
N LEU A 73 -6.73 -18.19 -5.43
CA LEU A 73 -5.47 -18.77 -5.87
C LEU A 73 -5.33 -18.50 -7.37
N VAL A 74 -4.33 -17.72 -7.75
CA VAL A 74 -4.05 -17.34 -9.14
C VAL A 74 -2.85 -18.13 -9.62
N GLN A 75 -2.95 -18.76 -10.79
CA GLN A 75 -1.84 -19.41 -11.47
C GLN A 75 -1.43 -18.58 -12.68
N LEU A 76 -0.16 -18.24 -12.76
CA LEU A 76 0.45 -17.51 -13.86
C LEU A 76 1.46 -18.40 -14.58
N ASN A 77 1.56 -18.26 -15.90
CA ASN A 77 2.66 -18.86 -16.64
C ASN A 77 3.95 -18.12 -16.29
N LEU A 78 4.98 -18.86 -15.87
CA LEU A 78 6.22 -18.26 -15.37
C LEU A 78 7.00 -17.54 -16.48
N ASP A 79 7.09 -18.12 -17.67
CA ASP A 79 7.81 -17.54 -18.80
C ASP A 79 7.18 -16.20 -19.23
N ASP A 80 5.85 -16.13 -19.27
CA ASP A 80 5.13 -14.90 -19.61
C ASP A 80 5.38 -13.79 -18.57
N VAL A 81 5.42 -14.14 -17.28
CA VAL A 81 5.73 -13.18 -16.21
C VAL A 81 7.17 -12.67 -16.33
N LEU A 82 8.15 -13.58 -16.46
CA LEU A 82 9.57 -13.20 -16.52
C LEU A 82 9.93 -12.46 -17.81
N ALA A 83 9.21 -12.71 -18.91
CA ALA A 83 9.34 -11.96 -20.15
C ALA A 83 8.66 -10.57 -20.10
N GLY A 84 7.91 -10.25 -19.05
CA GLY A 84 7.15 -9.01 -18.93
C GLY A 84 5.88 -8.96 -19.80
N ASN A 85 5.39 -10.11 -20.25
CA ASN A 85 4.21 -10.25 -21.10
C ASN A 85 2.91 -10.38 -20.30
N PHE A 86 3.00 -10.63 -18.99
CA PHE A 86 1.82 -10.76 -18.14
C PHE A 86 1.08 -9.42 -17.99
N GLN A 87 -0.26 -9.46 -18.11
CA GLN A 87 -1.17 -8.36 -17.81
C GLN A 87 -2.37 -8.93 -17.04
N ASN A 88 -2.77 -8.28 -15.95
CA ASN A 88 -3.97 -8.68 -15.22
C ASN A 88 -5.21 -8.02 -15.81
N GLU A 89 -6.04 -8.78 -16.52
CA GLU A 89 -7.27 -8.28 -17.15
C GLU A 89 -8.31 -7.77 -16.12
N ASP A 90 -8.26 -8.26 -14.88
CA ASP A 90 -9.16 -7.78 -13.82
C ASP A 90 -8.79 -6.36 -13.33
N ALA A 91 -7.57 -5.90 -13.57
CA ALA A 91 -7.10 -4.60 -13.10
C ALA A 91 -7.81 -3.43 -13.80
N ASP A 92 -8.21 -3.62 -15.05
CA ASP A 92 -8.85 -2.59 -15.87
C ASP A 92 -10.31 -2.31 -15.47
N LEU A 93 -10.95 -3.23 -14.73
CA LEU A 93 -12.31 -3.05 -14.20
C LEU A 93 -12.41 -1.99 -13.10
N LYS A 94 -11.28 -1.47 -12.60
CA LYS A 94 -11.24 -0.45 -11.53
C LYS A 94 -11.51 0.98 -12.00
N ASN A 95 -11.58 1.24 -13.31
CA ASN A 95 -11.63 2.62 -13.82
C ASN A 95 -13.05 3.20 -13.99
N ASP A 96 -14.12 2.39 -13.92
CA ASP A 96 -15.48 2.87 -14.18
C ASP A 96 -16.31 3.21 -12.92
N GLU A 97 -15.89 2.80 -11.70
CA GLU A 97 -16.67 3.04 -10.47
C GLU A 97 -16.10 4.13 -9.53
N ASP A 98 -14.88 4.64 -9.77
CA ASP A 98 -14.21 5.63 -8.89
C ASP A 98 -14.49 7.11 -9.25
N VAL A 99 -15.46 7.40 -10.13
CA VAL A 99 -15.76 8.80 -10.57
C VAL A 99 -16.86 9.48 -9.73
N GLU A 100 -17.61 8.79 -8.88
CA GLU A 100 -18.70 9.40 -8.07
C GLU A 100 -18.45 9.44 -6.56
N SER A 101 -17.30 9.96 -6.10
CA SER A 101 -17.21 10.43 -4.70
C SER A 101 -16.47 11.76 -4.51
N GLY A 102 -16.49 12.63 -5.52
CA GLY A 102 -16.05 14.03 -5.41
C GLY A 102 -17.23 14.99 -5.19
N ALA A 103 -17.14 15.82 -4.14
CA ALA A 103 -18.13 16.78 -3.62
C ALA A 103 -19.26 16.09 -2.84
N GLU A 104 -19.52 16.36 -1.55
CA GLU A 104 -19.85 17.64 -0.90
C GLU A 104 -19.39 17.58 0.58
N HIS A 105 -18.82 18.60 1.24
CA HIS A 105 -19.50 19.78 1.76
C HIS A 105 -18.45 20.69 2.44
N GLU A 106 -18.26 21.92 1.98
CA GLU A 106 -17.82 23.05 2.82
C GLU A 106 -19.07 23.91 3.06
N GLU A 107 -19.45 24.12 4.31
CA GLU A 107 -19.97 25.42 4.80
C GLU A 107 -19.66 25.57 6.30
N GLU A 108 -19.19 26.77 6.64
CA GLU A 108 -18.84 27.28 7.97
C GLU A 108 -20.02 27.28 8.96
N LEU A 109 -19.71 27.40 10.27
CA LEU A 109 -20.00 28.60 11.09
C LEU A 109 -19.50 28.40 12.54
N HIS A 110 -18.59 29.30 12.96
CA HIS A 110 -18.53 30.11 14.22
C HIS A 110 -19.29 29.59 15.48
N ASP A 111 -18.85 29.72 16.74
CA ASP A 111 -17.97 30.70 17.39
C ASP A 111 -17.68 30.25 18.86
N GLU A 112 -16.63 30.84 19.45
CA GLU A 112 -16.40 31.13 20.89
C GLU A 112 -16.22 29.96 21.92
N ASP A 113 -15.02 29.80 22.48
CA ASP A 113 -14.66 30.43 23.77
C ASP A 113 -13.18 30.24 24.17
N SER A 114 -12.61 31.32 24.71
CA SER A 114 -11.48 31.51 25.66
C SER A 114 -10.55 30.31 26.03
N GLU A 115 -9.23 30.47 26.17
CA GLU A 115 -8.56 31.28 27.20
C GLU A 115 -7.16 31.77 26.77
N GLU A 116 -6.84 32.97 27.26
CA GLU A 116 -5.59 33.73 27.14
C GLU A 116 -4.43 33.08 27.90
N ASP A 117 -3.27 32.94 27.27
CA ASP A 117 -1.98 32.93 27.97
C ASP A 117 -1.34 34.32 27.77
N ALA A 118 -1.45 35.15 28.80
CA ALA A 118 -0.84 36.47 28.86
C ALA A 118 0.64 36.35 29.24
N ASP A 119 1.51 36.73 28.29
CA ASP A 119 2.87 37.17 28.57
C ASP A 119 2.82 38.59 29.16
N GLU A 120 3.11 38.75 30.45
CA GLU A 120 3.51 40.05 31.03
C GLU A 120 4.78 39.87 31.86
N ASP A 121 5.88 40.38 31.32
CA ASP A 121 7.21 40.45 31.90
C ASP A 121 7.63 41.94 31.85
N SER A 122 7.54 42.65 32.98
CA SER A 122 8.24 43.92 33.34
C SER A 122 7.51 44.62 34.50
N GLU A 123 8.10 44.79 35.69
CA GLU A 123 8.80 46.01 36.19
C GLU A 123 8.00 46.50 37.43
N GLU A 124 8.54 46.81 38.63
CA GLU A 124 9.44 47.92 39.02
C GLU A 124 9.76 47.79 40.55
N ASP A 125 11.02 48.04 40.95
CA ASP A 125 11.51 49.05 41.94
C ASP A 125 10.50 49.67 42.95
N GLU A 126 10.73 50.02 44.23
CA GLU A 126 11.87 50.25 45.13
C GLU A 126 11.40 50.12 46.62
N GLU A 127 12.31 49.89 47.57
CA GLU A 127 12.70 50.84 48.63
C GLU A 127 13.32 50.16 49.86
N ASP A 128 14.48 50.71 50.22
CA ASP A 128 15.35 50.38 51.34
C ASP A 128 14.81 50.88 52.69
N ALA A 129 15.41 50.37 53.75
CA ALA A 129 15.04 50.58 55.14
C ALA A 129 15.38 51.97 55.75
N GLU A 130 14.59 52.31 56.78
CA GLU A 130 14.73 53.35 57.84
C GLU A 130 14.33 54.81 57.54
#